data_AF-R9JVV1-F1
#
_entry.id   AF-R9JVV1-F1
#
_cell.length_a   1.000
_cell.length_b   1.000
_cell.length_c   1.000
_cell.angle_alpha   90.00
_cell.angle_beta   90.00
_cell.angle_gamma   90.00
#
_symmetry.space_group_name_H-M   'P 1'
#
loop_
_entity.id
_entity.type
_entity.pdbx_description
1 polymer ?
#
loop_
_entity_poly.entity_id
_entity_poly.type
_entity_poly.pdbx_seq_one_letter_code
_entity_poly.pdbx_strand_id
1 'polypeptide(L)'
;MCQFKSGIILKNKVVLTPKGNESHSDLLESLGIADTHMNATKTFVRAELIPKNNDRMSDVKDWRYKVDQDIVPDWYEKDPERYVQEFRNAVEKYMEDWKKNFKFICGHYWTSVTDGNLTYYFLNGILKKSEFGKTNNYADSYVRNYLVNSELAAELKKEFGDKLVPISLDLTSMDGFKDYGTVEGDILAIPNIQLLMKFGENIPLIEDLYWLANPNQTPKRGDSRYVQYVCSDGDVSYGRCVYGRGVRPFFILQSDIFGSCDNVTDSQ
;
A
#
# COMPACT_ATOMS: atom_id res chain seq x y z
N MET A 1 -7.84 -14.99 -12.22
CA MET A 1 -6.97 -13.82 -11.97
C MET A 1 -5.87 -14.31 -11.06
N CYS A 2 -4.61 -14.16 -11.46
CA CYS A 2 -3.46 -14.67 -10.71
C CYS A 2 -3.28 -13.90 -9.39
N GLN A 3 -2.73 -14.57 -8.38
CA GLN A 3 -2.52 -14.00 -7.05
C GLN A 3 -1.08 -13.52 -6.86
N PHE A 4 -0.92 -12.42 -6.12
CA PHE A 4 0.40 -11.97 -5.69
C PHE A 4 0.97 -12.98 -4.68
N LYS A 5 2.23 -13.40 -4.74
CA LYS A 5 3.24 -13.17 -5.81
C LYS A 5 3.26 -14.35 -6.79
N SER A 6 3.12 -14.06 -8.08
CA SER A 6 3.16 -15.05 -9.16
C SER A 6 4.55 -15.19 -9.80
N GLY A 7 4.79 -16.34 -10.44
CA GLY A 7 5.98 -16.54 -11.26
C GLY A 7 6.00 -17.86 -12.01
N ILE A 8 7.03 -18.01 -12.84
CA ILE A 8 7.33 -19.19 -13.62
C ILE A 8 8.60 -19.85 -13.08
N ILE A 9 8.49 -21.12 -12.70
CA ILE A 9 9.62 -21.99 -12.38
C ILE A 9 10.04 -22.70 -13.66
N LEU A 10 11.29 -22.50 -14.05
CA LEU A 10 11.97 -23.28 -15.08
C LEU A 10 12.95 -24.24 -14.40
N LYS A 11 13.36 -25.28 -15.12
CA LYS A 11 14.26 -26.31 -14.57
C LYS A 11 15.54 -25.77 -13.92
N ASN A 12 16.04 -24.62 -14.40
CA ASN A 12 17.29 -24.00 -13.97
C ASN A 12 17.14 -22.62 -13.31
N LYS A 13 15.95 -22.04 -13.24
CA LYS A 13 15.73 -20.71 -12.63
C LYS A 13 14.26 -20.45 -12.32
N VAL A 14 14.03 -19.52 -11.40
CA VAL A 14 12.72 -18.91 -11.15
C VAL A 14 12.68 -17.52 -11.76
N VAL A 15 11.58 -17.18 -12.42
CA VAL A 15 11.29 -15.84 -12.92
C VAL A 15 9.97 -15.37 -12.31
N LEU A 16 10.00 -14.28 -11.54
CA LEU A 16 8.80 -13.70 -10.96
C LEU A 16 8.13 -12.74 -11.94
N THR A 17 6.82 -12.59 -11.80
CA THR A 17 6.05 -11.61 -12.57
C THR A 17 6.49 -10.17 -12.23
N PRO A 18 6.43 -9.22 -13.19
CA PRO A 18 6.82 -7.83 -12.95
C PRO A 18 5.84 -7.12 -12.00
N LYS A 19 6.26 -5.97 -11.45
CA LYS A 19 5.41 -5.15 -10.57
C LYS A 19 4.15 -4.70 -11.32
N GLY A 20 2.97 -4.90 -10.72
CA GLY A 20 1.70 -4.44 -11.28
C GLY A 20 1.08 -5.37 -12.34
N ASN A 21 1.75 -6.47 -12.69
CA ASN A 21 1.19 -7.48 -13.58
C ASN A 21 1.55 -8.87 -13.07
N GLU A 22 0.58 -9.59 -12.50
CA GLU A 22 0.76 -10.94 -11.97
C GLU A 22 0.39 -12.04 -12.98
N SER A 23 0.13 -11.72 -14.26
CA SER A 23 -0.27 -12.67 -15.30
C SER A 23 0.86 -13.67 -15.63
N HIS A 24 0.58 -14.97 -15.49
CA HIS A 24 1.50 -16.01 -15.97
C HIS A 24 1.60 -16.03 -17.49
N SER A 25 0.52 -15.74 -18.21
CA SER A 25 0.50 -15.76 -19.68
C SER A 25 1.40 -14.66 -20.25
N ASP A 26 1.30 -13.44 -19.72
CA ASP A 26 2.16 -12.31 -20.13
C ASP A 26 3.62 -12.59 -19.80
N LEU A 27 3.89 -13.21 -18.65
CA LEU A 27 5.24 -13.61 -18.26
C LEU A 27 5.80 -14.68 -19.21
N LEU A 28 5.02 -15.70 -19.57
CA LEU A 28 5.41 -16.73 -20.53
C LEU A 28 5.70 -16.13 -21.91
N GLU A 29 4.85 -15.22 -22.38
CA GLU A 29 5.05 -14.48 -23.63
C GLU A 29 6.36 -13.67 -23.61
N SER A 30 6.64 -12.93 -22.52
CA SER A 30 7.88 -12.16 -22.36
C SER A 30 9.14 -13.05 -22.34
N LEU A 31 8.99 -14.32 -21.96
CA LEU A 31 10.06 -15.31 -21.96
C LEU A 31 10.18 -16.04 -23.31
N GLY A 32 9.30 -15.75 -24.28
CA GLY A 32 9.24 -16.45 -25.56
C GLY A 32 8.77 -17.90 -25.45
N ILE A 33 8.02 -18.24 -24.39
CA ILE A 33 7.54 -19.60 -24.14
C ILE A 33 6.05 -19.66 -24.48
N ALA A 34 5.70 -20.49 -25.46
CA ALA A 34 4.30 -20.69 -25.82
C ALA A 34 3.54 -21.40 -24.69
N ASP A 35 2.39 -20.84 -24.31
CA ASP A 35 1.46 -21.44 -23.36
C ASP A 35 0.70 -22.60 -24.00
N THR A 36 1.28 -23.81 -23.92
CA THR A 36 0.72 -25.02 -24.50
C THR A 36 0.82 -26.18 -23.52
N HIS A 37 -0.06 -27.17 -23.66
CA HIS A 37 -0.01 -28.41 -22.88
C HIS A 37 1.38 -29.08 -22.95
N MET A 38 1.99 -29.14 -24.13
CA MET A 38 3.32 -29.73 -24.30
C MET A 38 4.37 -29.00 -23.45
N ASN A 39 4.35 -27.66 -23.42
CA ASN A 39 5.29 -26.88 -22.61
C ASN A 39 4.97 -26.96 -21.10
N ALA A 40 3.70 -27.01 -20.71
CA ALA A 40 3.33 -27.22 -19.30
C ALA A 40 3.84 -28.58 -18.76
N THR A 41 3.93 -29.62 -19.61
CA THR A 41 4.49 -30.93 -19.23
C THR A 41 6.01 -31.03 -19.27
N LYS A 42 6.74 -30.05 -19.82
CA LYS A 42 8.18 -30.20 -20.09
C LYS A 42 9.04 -29.02 -19.66
N THR A 43 8.50 -27.81 -19.74
CA THR A 43 9.29 -26.58 -19.80
C THR A 43 9.14 -25.75 -18.53
N PHE A 44 7.93 -25.62 -17.99
CA PHE A 44 7.65 -24.67 -16.92
C PHE A 44 6.61 -25.16 -15.90
N VAL A 45 6.64 -24.55 -14.72
CA VAL A 45 5.58 -24.61 -13.71
C VAL A 45 5.14 -23.20 -13.34
N ARG A 46 3.84 -22.93 -13.38
CA ARG A 46 3.21 -21.73 -12.81
C ARG A 46 3.07 -21.91 -11.33
N ALA A 47 3.58 -20.95 -10.58
CA ALA A 47 3.48 -20.94 -9.15
C ALA A 47 2.99 -19.58 -8.64
N GLU A 48 2.33 -19.63 -7.50
CA GLU A 48 1.90 -18.49 -6.70
C GLU A 48 2.36 -18.71 -5.26
N LEU A 49 2.84 -17.65 -4.62
CA LEU A 49 3.11 -17.64 -3.18
C LEU A 49 2.25 -16.54 -2.55
N ILE A 50 1.18 -16.98 -1.88
CA ILE A 50 0.04 -16.14 -1.53
C ILE A 50 0.15 -15.68 -0.08
N PRO A 51 0.19 -14.37 0.20
CA PRO A 51 0.26 -13.83 1.55
C PRO A 51 -0.92 -14.27 2.41
N LYS A 52 -0.64 -14.49 3.70
CA LYS A 52 -1.69 -14.79 4.67
C LYS A 52 -2.62 -13.59 4.79
N ASN A 53 -3.93 -13.83 4.65
CA ASN A 53 -4.96 -12.77 4.66
C ASN A 53 -4.72 -11.65 3.62
N ASN A 54 -4.00 -11.94 2.54
CA ASN A 54 -3.53 -10.95 1.55
C ASN A 54 -2.62 -9.84 2.13
N ASP A 55 -2.06 -10.04 3.32
CA ASP A 55 -1.11 -9.10 3.93
C ASP A 55 0.30 -9.34 3.36
N ARG A 56 0.68 -8.53 2.37
CA ARG A 56 2.02 -8.56 1.75
C ARG A 56 3.16 -8.20 2.71
N MET A 57 2.87 -7.68 3.90
CA MET A 57 3.90 -7.38 4.91
C MET A 57 4.20 -8.55 5.84
N SER A 58 3.30 -9.53 5.92
CA SER A 58 3.48 -10.75 6.71
C SER A 58 4.73 -11.55 6.32
N ASP A 59 5.21 -12.40 7.22
CA ASP A 59 6.38 -13.24 6.98
C ASP A 59 6.11 -14.18 5.78
N VAL A 60 6.99 -14.15 4.77
CA VAL A 60 6.89 -14.95 3.55
C VAL A 60 6.87 -16.46 3.86
N LYS A 61 7.44 -16.86 5.01
CA LYS A 61 7.39 -18.24 5.49
C LYS A 61 5.95 -18.72 5.72
N ASP A 62 5.06 -17.83 6.15
CA ASP A 62 3.66 -18.13 6.41
C ASP A 62 2.79 -18.12 5.14
N TRP A 63 3.37 -17.77 3.98
CA TRP A 63 2.62 -17.65 2.73
C TRP A 63 2.33 -19.03 2.13
N ARG A 64 1.14 -19.15 1.54
CA ARG A 64 0.66 -20.40 0.93
C ARG A 64 1.23 -20.54 -0.47
N TYR A 65 2.03 -21.58 -0.69
CA TYR A 65 2.47 -21.97 -2.03
C TYR A 65 1.34 -22.67 -2.78
N LYS A 66 1.19 -22.37 -4.06
CA LYS A 66 0.21 -23.00 -4.96
C LYS A 66 0.84 -23.20 -6.34
N VAL A 67 0.67 -24.38 -6.91
CA VAL A 67 0.89 -24.63 -8.34
C VAL A 67 -0.38 -24.26 -9.09
N ASP A 68 -0.26 -23.46 -10.15
CA ASP A 68 -1.40 -22.94 -10.93
C ASP A 68 -1.48 -23.60 -12.32
N GLN A 69 -1.42 -24.93 -12.35
CA GLN A 69 -1.62 -25.77 -13.54
C GLN A 69 -1.92 -27.22 -13.15
N ASP A 70 -2.63 -27.95 -14.01
CA ASP A 70 -3.08 -29.32 -13.73
C ASP A 70 -2.01 -30.40 -13.93
N ILE A 71 -0.99 -30.08 -14.73
CA ILE A 71 0.08 -31.00 -15.12
C ILE A 71 1.42 -30.29 -14.91
N VAL A 72 2.42 -31.00 -14.41
CA VAL A 72 3.76 -30.45 -14.19
C VAL A 72 4.81 -31.33 -14.89
N PRO A 73 6.02 -30.81 -15.13
CA PRO A 73 7.08 -31.61 -15.73
C PRO A 73 7.67 -32.66 -14.77
N ASP A 74 8.11 -33.80 -15.31
CA ASP A 74 8.76 -34.88 -14.54
C ASP A 74 9.91 -34.40 -13.66
N TRP A 75 10.65 -33.37 -14.11
CA TRP A 75 11.76 -32.83 -13.32
C TRP A 75 11.28 -32.13 -12.05
N TYR A 76 10.08 -31.54 -12.05
CA TYR A 76 9.48 -30.93 -10.89
C TYR A 76 8.92 -31.99 -9.95
N GLU A 77 8.22 -33.00 -10.48
CA GLU A 77 7.65 -34.09 -9.67
C GLU A 77 8.70 -34.91 -8.92
N LYS A 78 9.90 -35.03 -9.49
CA LYS A 78 11.02 -35.74 -8.87
C LYS A 78 11.64 -35.02 -7.68
N ASP A 79 11.53 -33.70 -7.61
CA ASP A 79 12.15 -32.88 -6.56
C ASP A 79 11.34 -31.60 -6.29
N PRO A 80 10.07 -31.72 -5.88
CA PRO A 80 9.19 -30.56 -5.73
C PRO A 80 9.66 -29.64 -4.61
N GLU A 81 10.21 -30.19 -3.52
CA GLU A 81 10.68 -29.43 -2.36
C GLU A 81 11.77 -28.43 -2.75
N ARG A 82 12.74 -28.84 -3.56
CA ARG A 82 13.77 -27.94 -4.07
C ARG A 82 13.18 -26.78 -4.86
N TYR A 83 12.29 -27.04 -5.83
CA TYR A 83 11.72 -26.00 -6.67
C TYR A 83 10.78 -25.06 -5.91
N VAL A 84 10.03 -25.58 -4.94
CA VAL A 84 9.24 -24.78 -4.01
C VAL A 84 10.16 -23.86 -3.20
N GLN A 85 11.28 -24.36 -2.69
CA GLN A 85 12.23 -23.56 -1.93
C GLN A 85 12.92 -22.51 -2.80
N GLU A 86 13.34 -22.85 -4.02
CA GLU A 86 13.89 -21.89 -4.99
C GLU A 86 12.88 -20.76 -5.28
N PHE A 87 11.60 -21.08 -5.41
CA PHE A 87 10.53 -20.09 -5.59
C PHE A 87 10.36 -19.20 -4.36
N ARG A 88 10.30 -19.79 -3.16
CA ARG A 88 10.22 -19.05 -1.89
C ARG A 88 11.39 -18.09 -1.74
N ASN A 89 12.63 -18.54 -1.99
CA ASN A 89 13.83 -17.70 -1.91
C ASN A 89 13.77 -16.53 -2.90
N ALA A 90 13.26 -16.76 -4.12
CA ALA A 90 13.09 -15.69 -5.11
C ALA A 90 12.08 -14.64 -4.63
N VAL A 91 10.94 -15.09 -4.06
CA VAL A 91 9.92 -14.19 -3.51
C VAL A 91 10.43 -13.45 -2.27
N GLU A 92 11.15 -14.12 -1.36
CA GLU A 92 11.78 -13.51 -0.18
C GLU A 92 12.71 -12.37 -0.60
N LYS A 93 13.63 -12.64 -1.54
CA LYS A 93 14.54 -11.61 -2.07
C LYS A 93 13.78 -10.44 -2.70
N TYR A 94 12.76 -10.72 -3.50
CA TYR A 94 11.90 -9.68 -4.08
C TYR A 94 11.24 -8.83 -2.98
N MET A 95 10.74 -9.47 -1.92
CA MET A 95 10.08 -8.77 -0.81
C MET A 95 11.07 -7.95 0.01
N GLU A 96 12.30 -8.41 0.21
CA GLU A 96 13.36 -7.62 0.84
C GLU A 96 13.66 -6.36 0.03
N ASP A 97 13.86 -6.50 -1.29
CA ASP A 97 14.12 -5.36 -2.18
C ASP A 97 12.92 -4.42 -2.27
N TRP A 98 11.70 -4.97 -2.31
CA TRP A 98 10.48 -4.18 -2.29
C TRP A 98 10.32 -3.41 -0.98
N LYS A 99 10.63 -4.04 0.16
CA LYS A 99 10.54 -3.43 1.50
C LYS A 99 11.51 -2.26 1.71
N LYS A 100 12.64 -2.23 1.00
CA LYS A 100 13.59 -1.09 1.02
C LYS A 100 12.98 0.23 0.57
N ASN A 101 11.87 0.19 -0.18
CA ASN A 101 11.14 1.38 -0.61
C ASN A 101 10.26 2.00 0.49
N PHE A 102 10.17 1.36 1.66
CA PHE A 102 9.35 1.82 2.77
C PHE A 102 10.21 2.12 4.00
N LYS A 103 9.70 3.00 4.86
CA LYS A 103 10.24 3.26 6.19
C LYS A 103 9.44 2.48 7.21
N PHE A 104 10.11 1.73 8.08
CA PHE A 104 9.46 1.02 9.18
C PHE A 104 9.51 1.91 10.44
N ILE A 105 8.36 2.41 10.86
CA ILE A 105 8.20 3.41 11.93
C ILE A 105 6.99 3.01 12.77
N CYS A 106 7.13 3.00 14.11
CA CYS A 106 6.06 2.62 15.05
C CYS A 106 5.31 1.34 14.63
N GLY A 107 6.03 0.27 14.27
CA GLY A 107 5.43 -1.01 13.89
C GLY A 107 4.78 -1.08 12.51
N HIS A 108 4.90 -0.03 11.70
CA HIS A 108 4.23 0.07 10.40
C HIS A 108 5.18 0.46 9.26
N TYR A 109 4.84 0.05 8.04
CA TYR A 109 5.56 0.44 6.82
C TYR A 109 4.91 1.67 6.18
N TRP A 110 5.74 2.65 5.87
CA TRP A 110 5.34 3.96 5.34
C TRP A 110 6.03 4.26 4.02
N THR A 111 5.30 4.82 3.07
CA THR A 111 5.86 5.49 1.90
C THR A 111 6.12 6.95 2.25
N SER A 112 7.36 7.40 2.10
CA SER A 112 7.73 8.80 2.34
C SER A 112 7.79 9.59 1.04
N VAL A 113 7.23 10.81 1.04
CA VAL A 113 7.32 11.76 -0.06
C VAL A 113 7.79 13.11 0.49
N THR A 114 8.89 13.64 -0.06
CA THR A 114 9.44 14.93 0.36
C THR A 114 8.87 16.07 -0.49
N ASP A 115 8.44 17.14 0.15
CA ASP A 115 7.90 18.33 -0.49
C ASP A 115 8.41 19.57 0.26
N GLY A 116 9.43 20.21 -0.33
CA GLY A 116 10.18 21.27 0.32
C GLY A 116 10.88 20.77 1.59
N ASN A 117 10.60 21.43 2.72
CA ASN A 117 11.16 21.09 4.03
C ASN A 117 10.30 20.10 4.83
N LEU A 118 9.31 19.47 4.20
CA LEU A 118 8.42 18.51 4.83
C LEU A 118 8.58 17.14 4.20
N THR A 119 8.45 16.10 5.01
CA THR A 119 8.34 14.72 4.54
C THR A 119 7.01 14.13 5.01
N TYR A 120 6.19 13.72 4.06
CA TYR A 120 4.90 13.09 4.28
C TYR A 120 5.07 11.58 4.30
N TYR A 121 4.51 10.91 5.30
CA TYR A 121 4.57 9.46 5.45
C TYR A 121 3.16 8.90 5.32
N PHE A 122 2.90 8.19 4.22
CA PHE A 122 1.61 7.53 3.95
C PHE A 122 1.70 6.06 4.32
N LEU A 123 0.74 5.55 5.10
CA LEU A 123 0.73 4.14 5.49
C LEU A 123 0.62 3.25 4.24
N ASN A 124 1.46 2.22 4.17
CA ASN A 124 1.36 1.19 3.13
C ASN A 124 0.41 0.07 3.56
N GLY A 125 -0.89 0.40 3.57
CA GLY A 125 -1.97 -0.47 4.02
C GLY A 125 -3.07 0.32 4.73
N ILE A 126 -3.83 -0.35 5.59
CA ILE A 126 -4.86 0.27 6.43
C ILE A 126 -4.67 -0.17 7.88
N LEU A 127 -5.02 0.68 8.85
CA LEU A 127 -5.00 0.29 10.26
C LEU A 127 -6.17 -0.64 10.61
N LYS A 128 -7.35 -0.36 10.04
CA LYS A 128 -8.56 -1.15 10.19
C LYS A 128 -9.62 -0.74 9.16
N LYS A 129 -10.64 -1.57 8.99
CA LYS A 129 -11.91 -1.18 8.35
C LYS A 129 -12.81 -0.50 9.37
N SER A 130 -13.45 0.59 8.99
CA SER A 130 -14.34 1.38 9.84
C SER A 130 -15.41 2.06 9.00
N GLU A 131 -16.59 2.25 9.61
CA GLU A 131 -17.48 3.33 9.18
C GLU A 131 -16.75 4.66 9.27
N PHE A 132 -17.08 5.59 8.36
CA PHE A 132 -16.56 6.94 8.43
C PHE A 132 -17.13 7.67 9.63
N GLY A 133 -18.46 7.67 9.78
CA GLY A 133 -19.16 8.39 10.85
C GLY A 133 -20.67 8.46 10.61
N LYS A 134 -21.39 9.15 11.52
CA LYS A 134 -22.84 9.39 11.36
C LYS A 134 -23.17 10.31 10.19
N THR A 135 -22.22 11.17 9.83
CA THR A 135 -22.29 12.12 8.72
C THR A 135 -21.03 11.99 7.86
N ASN A 136 -20.94 12.77 6.78
CA ASN A 136 -19.76 12.89 5.93
C ASN A 136 -18.77 13.98 6.36
N ASN A 137 -18.93 14.56 7.56
CA ASN A 137 -17.98 15.55 8.10
C ASN A 137 -16.79 14.85 8.77
N TYR A 138 -15.58 15.04 8.24
CA TYR A 138 -14.37 14.45 8.84
C TYR A 138 -14.10 14.95 10.26
N ALA A 139 -14.42 16.21 10.56
CA ALA A 139 -14.14 16.83 11.85
C ALA A 139 -14.78 16.07 13.04
N ASP A 140 -15.96 15.50 12.83
CA ASP A 140 -16.74 14.75 13.84
C ASP A 140 -16.78 13.24 13.55
N SER A 141 -15.92 12.76 12.65
CA SER A 141 -15.93 11.38 12.16
C SER A 141 -15.40 10.39 13.20
N TYR A 142 -15.88 9.14 13.12
CA TYR A 142 -15.32 8.04 13.91
C TYR A 142 -13.88 7.76 13.53
N VAL A 143 -13.52 7.97 12.26
CA VAL A 143 -12.17 7.80 11.73
C VAL A 143 -11.21 8.78 12.38
N ARG A 144 -11.53 10.08 12.39
CA ARG A 144 -10.69 11.10 13.04
C ARG A 144 -10.54 10.81 14.54
N ASN A 145 -11.67 10.54 15.21
CA ASN A 145 -11.65 10.21 16.64
C ASN A 145 -10.77 8.99 16.94
N TYR A 146 -10.79 7.96 16.09
CA TYR A 146 -9.90 6.81 16.23
C TYR A 146 -8.43 7.19 16.07
N LEU A 147 -8.07 7.97 15.04
CA LEU A 147 -6.68 8.34 14.77
C LEU A 147 -6.10 9.21 15.89
N VAL A 148 -6.82 10.26 16.31
CA VAL A 148 -6.38 11.19 17.36
C VAL A 148 -6.14 10.49 18.69
N ASN A 149 -6.94 9.47 19.01
CA ASN A 149 -6.86 8.71 20.26
C ASN A 149 -6.15 7.35 20.12
N SER A 150 -5.45 7.11 19.01
CA SER A 150 -4.78 5.83 18.77
C SER A 150 -3.46 5.70 19.51
N GLU A 151 -3.07 4.45 19.82
CA GLU A 151 -1.73 4.13 20.34
C GLU A 151 -0.64 4.59 19.36
N LEU A 152 -0.85 4.41 18.05
CA LEU A 152 0.05 4.89 17.02
C LEU A 152 0.32 6.41 17.10
N ALA A 153 -0.70 7.22 17.36
CA ALA A 153 -0.51 8.66 17.55
C ALA A 153 0.35 8.96 18.80
N ALA A 154 0.19 8.18 19.88
CA ALA A 154 1.03 8.32 21.07
C ALA A 154 2.49 7.87 20.81
N GLU A 155 2.67 6.77 20.08
CA GLU A 155 4.00 6.27 19.69
C GLU A 155 4.74 7.25 18.79
N LEU A 156 4.08 7.82 17.77
CA LEU A 156 4.65 8.84 16.90
C LEU A 156 5.08 10.09 17.69
N LYS A 157 4.24 10.56 18.64
CA LYS A 157 4.60 11.68 19.52
C LYS A 157 5.83 11.37 20.37
N LYS A 158 5.92 10.14 20.90
CA LYS A 158 7.06 9.69 21.68
C LYS A 158 8.33 9.59 20.84
N GLU A 159 8.22 9.11 19.60
CA GLU A 159 9.35 8.90 18.70
C GLU A 159 9.90 10.21 18.14
N PHE A 160 9.03 11.13 17.72
CA PHE A 160 9.43 12.32 16.95
C PHE A 160 9.24 13.65 17.69
N GLY A 161 8.41 13.71 18.72
CA GLY A 161 8.16 14.93 19.51
C GLY A 161 7.89 16.14 18.62
N ASP A 162 8.69 17.20 18.80
CA ASP A 162 8.55 18.48 18.12
C ASP A 162 8.88 18.44 16.61
N LYS A 163 9.44 17.33 16.10
CA LYS A 163 9.64 17.15 14.64
C LYS A 163 8.33 16.87 13.90
N LEU A 164 7.28 16.46 14.60
CA LEU A 164 5.95 16.27 14.00
C LEU A 164 5.37 17.62 13.61
N VAL A 165 4.89 17.71 12.37
CA VAL A 165 4.23 18.90 11.87
C VAL A 165 2.71 18.73 11.99
N PRO A 166 1.99 19.63 12.67
CA PRO A 166 0.54 19.59 12.74
C PRO A 166 -0.09 19.67 11.35
N ILE A 167 -1.06 18.80 11.10
CA ILE A 167 -1.76 18.67 9.83
C ILE A 167 -2.86 19.75 9.74
N SER A 168 -3.01 20.32 8.54
CA SER A 168 -4.16 21.13 8.13
C SER A 168 -4.80 20.52 6.88
N LEU A 169 -6.10 20.17 6.96
CA LEU A 169 -6.87 19.55 5.88
C LEU A 169 -8.08 20.40 5.51
N ASP A 170 -8.10 20.87 4.27
CA ASP A 170 -9.28 21.50 3.66
C ASP A 170 -10.36 20.43 3.35
N LEU A 171 -11.55 20.60 3.93
CA LEU A 171 -12.70 19.72 3.77
C LEU A 171 -13.69 20.21 2.69
N THR A 172 -13.26 21.09 1.79
CA THR A 172 -14.03 21.50 0.63
C THR A 172 -14.55 20.26 -0.13
N SER A 173 -15.85 20.25 -0.42
CA SER A 173 -16.50 19.18 -1.19
C SER A 173 -16.10 19.19 -2.66
N MET A 174 -16.43 18.12 -3.38
CA MET A 174 -16.08 17.98 -4.81
C MET A 174 -16.79 19.00 -5.72
N ASP A 175 -17.87 19.62 -5.24
CA ASP A 175 -18.57 20.73 -5.91
C ASP A 175 -18.22 22.12 -5.34
N GLY A 176 -17.17 22.22 -4.53
CA GLY A 176 -16.59 23.48 -4.08
C GLY A 176 -17.22 24.11 -2.84
N PHE A 177 -18.11 23.40 -2.14
CA PHE A 177 -18.75 23.89 -0.92
C PHE A 177 -17.84 23.72 0.29
N LYS A 178 -17.81 24.75 1.16
CA LYS A 178 -16.86 24.89 2.27
C LYS A 178 -17.50 24.79 3.65
N ASP A 179 -18.69 24.19 3.74
CA ASP A 179 -19.49 24.18 4.98
C ASP A 179 -18.77 23.55 6.18
N TYR A 180 -17.87 22.59 5.93
CA TYR A 180 -17.10 21.92 6.97
C TYR A 180 -15.74 22.59 7.26
N GLY A 181 -15.33 23.59 6.49
CA GLY A 181 -14.10 24.34 6.70
C GLY A 181 -12.83 23.48 6.64
N THR A 182 -11.95 23.68 7.62
CA THR A 182 -10.64 23.04 7.72
C THR A 182 -10.51 22.33 9.06
N VAL A 183 -9.85 21.18 9.07
CA VAL A 183 -9.40 20.49 10.30
C VAL A 183 -7.91 20.74 10.50
N GLU A 184 -7.53 21.17 11.70
CA GLU A 184 -6.14 21.55 12.03
C GLU A 184 -5.67 20.94 13.35
N GLY A 185 -4.35 20.80 13.50
CA GLY A 185 -3.70 20.45 14.77
C GLY A 185 -3.50 18.94 14.99
N ASP A 186 -4.12 18.10 14.17
CA ASP A 186 -3.95 16.65 14.24
C ASP A 186 -2.52 16.26 13.78
N ILE A 187 -1.90 15.25 14.41
CA ILE A 187 -0.60 14.72 13.97
C ILE A 187 -0.71 13.51 13.04
N LEU A 188 -1.90 12.90 12.99
CA LEU A 188 -2.20 11.70 12.25
C LEU A 188 -3.61 11.86 11.69
N ALA A 189 -3.76 11.78 10.36
CA ALA A 189 -5.03 11.96 9.67
C ALA A 189 -5.12 11.06 8.43
N ILE A 190 -6.30 10.90 7.84
CA ILE A 190 -6.43 10.31 6.48
C ILE A 190 -6.25 11.40 5.41
N PRO A 191 -5.74 11.08 4.21
CA PRO A 191 -5.55 12.06 3.14
C PRO A 191 -6.85 12.76 2.73
N ASN A 192 -6.74 14.01 2.30
CA ASN A 192 -7.75 14.67 1.48
C ASN A 192 -7.42 14.48 -0.01
N ILE A 193 -8.34 14.88 -0.90
CA ILE A 193 -8.18 14.75 -2.35
C ILE A 193 -7.01 15.57 -2.86
N GLN A 194 -6.71 16.72 -2.25
CA GLN A 194 -5.60 17.59 -2.63
C GLN A 194 -4.26 16.88 -2.44
N LEU A 195 -4.07 16.16 -1.33
CA LEU A 195 -2.86 15.36 -1.09
C LEU A 195 -2.72 14.22 -2.09
N LEU A 196 -3.82 13.54 -2.43
CA LEU A 196 -3.78 12.51 -3.47
C LEU A 196 -3.43 13.06 -4.84
N MET A 197 -4.04 14.18 -5.24
CA MET A 197 -3.73 14.81 -6.52
C MET A 197 -2.28 15.28 -6.58
N LYS A 198 -1.73 15.73 -5.44
CA LYS A 198 -0.35 16.21 -5.35
C LYS A 198 0.68 15.08 -5.39
N PHE A 199 0.42 13.98 -4.70
CA PHE A 199 1.42 12.92 -4.46
C PHE A 199 1.05 11.56 -5.06
N GLY A 200 -0.01 11.48 -5.87
CA GLY A 200 -0.54 10.22 -6.39
C GLY A 200 0.46 9.38 -7.16
N GLU A 201 1.40 10.00 -7.88
CA GLU A 201 2.48 9.28 -8.58
C GLU A 201 3.50 8.62 -7.63
N ASN A 202 3.62 9.13 -6.41
CA ASN A 202 4.58 8.66 -5.42
C ASN A 202 3.98 7.69 -4.40
N ILE A 203 2.66 7.73 -4.20
CA ILE A 203 1.95 6.89 -3.23
C ILE A 203 1.53 5.58 -3.90
N PRO A 204 1.96 4.40 -3.41
CA PRO A 204 1.56 3.14 -4.00
C PRO A 204 0.05 2.89 -3.80
N LEU A 205 -0.54 2.22 -4.78
CA LEU A 205 -1.84 1.57 -4.67
C LEU A 205 -1.79 0.48 -3.59
N ILE A 206 -2.90 0.33 -2.87
CA ILE A 206 -3.10 -0.71 -1.87
C ILE A 206 -4.36 -1.50 -2.20
N GLU A 207 -4.44 -2.75 -1.74
CA GLU A 207 -5.56 -3.63 -2.07
C GLU A 207 -6.88 -3.23 -1.40
N ASP A 208 -6.82 -2.58 -0.24
CA ASP A 208 -8.00 -2.14 0.50
C ASP A 208 -8.50 -0.78 0.03
N LEU A 209 -9.81 -0.68 -0.15
CA LEU A 209 -10.48 0.61 -0.37
C LEU A 209 -10.39 1.45 0.91
N TYR A 210 -10.02 2.72 0.81
CA TYR A 210 -9.81 3.58 1.98
C TYR A 210 -10.48 4.94 1.86
N TRP A 211 -10.90 5.48 3.01
CA TRP A 211 -11.58 6.78 3.09
C TRP A 211 -10.64 7.94 2.80
N LEU A 212 -11.20 9.02 2.26
CA LEU A 212 -10.61 10.36 2.25
C LEU A 212 -11.37 11.28 3.21
N ALA A 213 -10.70 12.36 3.63
CA ALA A 213 -11.31 13.35 4.50
C ALA A 213 -12.43 14.16 3.81
N ASN A 214 -12.41 14.26 2.48
CA ASN A 214 -13.38 15.10 1.76
C ASN A 214 -14.78 14.46 1.70
N PRO A 215 -15.83 15.26 1.95
CA PRO A 215 -17.18 14.87 1.60
C PRO A 215 -17.36 14.89 0.08
N ASN A 216 -18.35 14.15 -0.43
CA ASN A 216 -18.79 14.31 -1.82
C ASN A 216 -19.47 15.66 -2.02
N GLN A 217 -20.47 15.96 -1.18
CA GLN A 217 -21.17 17.24 -1.10
C GLN A 217 -21.50 17.57 0.37
N THR A 218 -22.03 18.77 0.62
CA THR A 218 -22.32 19.25 1.98
C THR A 218 -23.83 19.40 2.24
N PRO A 219 -24.26 19.65 3.48
CA PRO A 219 -25.68 19.77 3.82
C PRO A 219 -26.41 20.88 3.07
N LYS A 220 -25.70 21.92 2.61
CA LYS A 220 -26.27 22.97 1.74
C LYS A 220 -26.74 22.44 0.39
N ARG A 221 -26.25 21.27 -0.04
CA ARG A 221 -26.67 20.55 -1.25
C ARG A 221 -27.57 19.35 -0.94
N GLY A 222 -28.01 19.20 0.31
CA GLY A 222 -28.84 18.07 0.74
C GLY A 222 -28.05 16.78 0.96
N ASP A 223 -26.72 16.82 0.98
CA ASP A 223 -25.87 15.65 1.23
C ASP A 223 -25.13 15.79 2.56
N SER A 224 -25.39 14.87 3.48
CA SER A 224 -24.65 14.75 4.74
C SER A 224 -24.06 13.36 4.92
N ARG A 225 -24.04 12.54 3.86
CA ARG A 225 -23.87 11.09 3.95
C ARG A 225 -22.82 10.53 3.01
N TYR A 226 -22.48 11.18 1.91
CA TYR A 226 -21.49 10.62 0.97
C TYR A 226 -20.10 11.22 1.18
N VAL A 227 -19.11 10.32 1.25
CA VAL A 227 -17.69 10.60 1.53
C VAL A 227 -16.87 10.04 0.38
N GLN A 228 -15.80 10.74 0.00
CA GLN A 228 -14.85 10.26 -0.99
C GLN A 228 -14.01 9.07 -0.44
N TYR A 229 -13.69 8.12 -1.30
CA TYR A 229 -12.79 7.01 -1.01
C TYR A 229 -12.01 6.63 -2.26
N VAL A 230 -10.92 5.90 -2.06
CA VAL A 230 -10.07 5.40 -3.16
C VAL A 230 -10.25 3.91 -3.32
N CYS A 231 -10.41 3.47 -4.56
CA CYS A 231 -10.43 2.08 -4.99
C CYS A 231 -9.01 1.50 -5.06
N SER A 232 -8.90 0.17 -5.10
CA SER A 232 -7.59 -0.50 -5.15
C SER A 232 -6.80 -0.23 -6.45
N ASP A 233 -7.49 0.20 -7.50
CA ASP A 233 -6.93 0.64 -8.79
C ASP A 233 -6.60 2.14 -8.82
N GLY A 234 -6.86 2.87 -7.74
CA GLY A 234 -6.62 4.30 -7.62
C GLY A 234 -7.80 5.18 -8.01
N ASP A 235 -8.91 4.61 -8.50
CA ASP A 235 -10.10 5.40 -8.82
C ASP A 235 -10.68 6.06 -7.57
N VAL A 236 -11.10 7.32 -7.70
CA VAL A 236 -11.72 8.07 -6.60
C VAL A 236 -13.23 8.05 -6.81
N SER A 237 -13.94 7.49 -5.84
CA SER A 237 -15.40 7.36 -5.87
C SER A 237 -16.00 7.80 -4.53
N TYR A 238 -17.33 7.79 -4.42
CA TYR A 238 -18.03 8.21 -3.20
C TYR A 238 -18.98 7.15 -2.68
N GLY A 239 -19.07 7.04 -1.35
CA GLY A 239 -19.88 6.03 -0.68
C GLY A 239 -20.53 6.56 0.58
N ARG A 240 -21.58 5.88 1.05
CA ARG A 240 -22.24 6.28 2.30
C ARG A 240 -21.28 6.14 3.48
N CYS A 241 -21.30 7.12 4.39
CA CYS A 241 -20.44 7.20 5.56
C CYS A 241 -20.58 6.03 6.55
N VAL A 242 -21.64 5.22 6.43
CA VAL A 242 -21.90 4.02 7.24
C VAL A 242 -21.32 2.73 6.63
N TYR A 243 -20.64 2.80 5.49
CA TYR A 243 -19.97 1.64 4.93
C TYR A 243 -18.59 1.44 5.56
N GLY A 244 -18.15 0.19 5.67
CA GLY A 244 -16.82 -0.13 6.17
C GLY A 244 -15.76 0.08 5.09
N ARG A 245 -14.84 1.03 5.28
CA ARG A 245 -13.63 1.16 4.45
C ARG A 245 -12.39 1.36 5.31
N GLY A 246 -11.23 1.22 4.69
CA GLY A 246 -9.94 1.32 5.32
C GLY A 246 -9.64 2.71 5.88
N VAL A 247 -9.01 2.75 7.05
CA VAL A 247 -8.37 3.93 7.61
C VAL A 247 -6.89 3.89 7.21
N ARG A 248 -6.52 4.62 6.16
CA ARG A 248 -5.13 4.77 5.67
C ARG A 248 -4.58 6.13 6.14
N PRO A 249 -3.87 6.21 7.26
CA PRO A 249 -3.38 7.46 7.77
C PRO A 249 -2.12 7.95 7.05
N PHE A 250 -1.79 9.21 7.27
CA PHE A 250 -0.51 9.81 7.03
C PHE A 250 -0.10 10.73 8.20
N PHE A 251 1.20 10.97 8.35
CA PHE A 251 1.76 12.00 9.23
C PHE A 251 2.86 12.78 8.50
N ILE A 252 3.29 13.90 9.08
CA ILE A 252 4.28 14.80 8.49
C ILE A 252 5.42 15.02 9.48
N LEU A 253 6.66 14.94 8.99
CA LEU A 253 7.85 15.39 9.72
C LEU A 253 8.46 16.60 9.05
N GLN A 254 9.04 17.47 9.87
CA GLN A 254 10.02 18.44 9.40
C GLN A 254 11.24 17.69 8.88
N SER A 255 11.59 17.89 7.61
CA SER A 255 12.81 17.33 7.02
C SER A 255 14.03 17.95 7.69
N ASP A 256 14.98 17.12 8.10
CA ASP A 256 16.30 17.60 8.54
C ASP A 256 17.03 18.13 7.28
N ILE A 257 17.10 19.45 7.10
CA ILE A 257 17.73 20.11 5.92
C ILE A 257 19.28 19.97 5.94
N PHE A 258 19.86 19.37 6.97
CA PHE A 258 21.31 19.20 7.03
C PHE A 258 21.75 18.03 6.15
N GLY A 259 22.25 18.40 4.97
CA GLY A 259 22.91 17.50 4.04
C GLY A 259 24.02 16.71 4.71
N SER A 260 24.31 15.54 4.14
CA SER A 260 25.54 14.82 4.36
C SER A 260 26.72 15.77 4.17
N CYS A 261 27.28 16.28 5.26
CA CYS A 261 28.67 16.67 5.28
C CYS A 261 29.45 15.38 5.11
N ASP A 262 29.70 14.99 3.87
CA ASP A 262 30.75 14.04 3.57
C ASP A 262 32.01 14.58 4.23
N ASN A 263 32.58 13.77 5.13
CA ASN A 263 33.88 14.02 5.70
C ASN A 263 34.87 14.11 4.53
N VAL A 264 35.21 15.32 4.10
CA VAL A 264 36.45 15.56 3.38
C VAL A 264 37.55 15.28 4.39
N THR A 265 38.04 14.04 4.36
CA THR A 265 39.35 13.73 4.91
C THR A 265 40.36 14.54 4.11
N ASP A 266 40.81 15.64 4.70
CA ASP A 266 42.06 16.27 4.28
C ASP A 266 43.18 15.26 4.50
N SER A 267 43.73 14.78 3.38
CA SER A 267 45.00 14.10 3.32
C SER A 267 45.84 14.74 2.21
N GLN A 268 46.56 15.80 2.55
CA GLN A 268 48.02 16.00 2.38
C GLN A 268 48.41 17.46 2.56
#